data_AF-A0A0M4CPE1-F1
#
_entry.id   AF-A0A0M4CPE1-F1
#
_cell.length_a   1.000
_cell.length_b   1.000
_cell.length_c   1.000
_cell.angle_alpha   90.00
_cell.angle_beta   90.00
_cell.angle_gamma   90.00
#
_symmetry.space_group_name_H-M   'P 1'
#
loop_
_entity.id
_entity.type
_entity.pdbx_description
1 polymer ?
#
loop_
_entity_poly.entity_id
_entity_poly.type
_entity_poly.pdbx_seq_one_letter_code
_entity_poly.pdbx_strand_id
1 'polypeptide(L)' 'MTEETKKQRFRRLAKSRGDRLLKEINLLGNLANKKNYEFDAADVEALFSAIEDELRETKSKFDPEIKSARRVEFDG' A
#
# COMPACT_ATOMS: atom_id res chain seq x y z
N MET A 1 -35.41 -5.19 -2.80
CA MET A 1 -34.05 -4.78 -2.36
C MET A 1 -33.25 -4.48 -3.61
N THR A 2 -32.77 -3.25 -3.80
CA THR A 2 -32.03 -2.86 -5.01
C THR A 2 -30.58 -3.30 -4.90
N GLU A 3 -30.10 -4.01 -5.93
CA GLU A 3 -28.71 -4.46 -6.03
C GLU A 3 -27.76 -3.26 -6.15
N GLU A 4 -26.58 -3.33 -5.53
CA GLU A 4 -25.60 -2.24 -5.59
C GLU A 4 -24.99 -2.11 -7.00
N THR A 5 -24.80 -0.88 -7.49
CA THR A 5 -24.07 -0.64 -8.75
C THR A 5 -22.59 -1.00 -8.60
N LYS A 6 -21.91 -1.33 -9.70
CA LYS A 6 -20.44 -1.58 -9.71
C LYS A 6 -19.64 -0.45 -9.05
N LYS A 7 -20.03 0.81 -9.27
CA LYS A 7 -19.40 2.00 -8.68
C LYS A 7 -19.62 2.07 -7.17
N GLN A 8 -20.84 1.78 -6.68
CA GLN A 8 -21.14 1.74 -5.25
C GLN A 8 -20.37 0.60 -4.57
N ARG A 9 -20.35 -0.60 -5.16
CA ARG A 9 -19.55 -1.73 -4.68
C ARG A 9 -18.08 -1.38 -4.57
N PHE A 10 -17.50 -0.76 -5.60
CA PHE A 10 -16.13 -0.29 -5.59
C PHE A 10 -15.88 0.69 -4.43
N ARG A 11 -16.69 1.75 -4.29
CA ARG A 11 -16.51 2.75 -3.23
C ARG A 11 -16.64 2.15 -1.83
N ARG A 12 -17.60 1.24 -1.62
CA ARG A 12 -17.80 0.55 -0.34
C ARG A 12 -16.58 -0.28 0.05
N LEU A 13 -16.08 -1.09 -0.88
CA LEU A 13 -14.91 -1.94 -0.65
C LEU A 13 -13.63 -1.10 -0.52
N ALA A 14 -13.43 -0.10 -1.37
CA ALA A 14 -12.27 0.78 -1.34
C ALA A 14 -12.20 1.56 -0.01
N LYS A 15 -13.34 2.11 0.47
CA LYS A 15 -13.40 2.78 1.76
C LYS A 15 -13.03 1.82 2.89
N SER A 16 -13.68 0.67 2.98
CA SER A 16 -13.43 -0.30 4.06
C SER A 16 -11.97 -0.78 4.08
N ARG A 17 -11.39 -1.07 2.90
CA ARG A 17 -9.99 -1.51 2.79
C ARG A 17 -9.01 -0.37 3.09
N GLY A 18 -9.28 0.83 2.58
CA GLY A 18 -8.47 2.02 2.81
C GLY A 18 -8.43 2.41 4.29
N ASP A 19 -9.58 2.45 4.95
CA ASP A 19 -9.67 2.77 6.39
C ASP A 19 -8.85 1.77 7.23
N ARG A 20 -8.91 0.47 6.89
CA ARG A 20 -8.10 -0.55 7.56
C ARG A 20 -6.61 -0.30 7.34
N LEU A 21 -6.18 -0.06 6.10
CA LEU A 21 -4.77 0.17 5.79
C LEU A 21 -4.21 1.41 6.51
N LEU A 22 -4.96 2.50 6.54
CA LEU A 22 -4.57 3.72 7.26
C LEU A 22 -4.40 3.47 8.75
N LYS A 23 -5.25 2.62 9.35
CA LYS A 23 -5.12 2.21 10.75
C LYS A 23 -3.83 1.41 10.98
N GLU A 24 -3.51 0.44 10.13
CA GLU A 24 -2.28 -0.35 10.24
C GLU A 24 -1.03 0.54 10.10
N ILE A 25 -1.03 1.47 9.12
CA ILE A 25 0.08 2.44 8.95
C ILE A 25 0.24 3.31 10.20
N ASN A 26 -0.87 3.73 10.83
CA ASN A 26 -0.80 4.47 12.10
C ASN A 26 -0.17 3.64 13.22
N LEU A 27 -0.49 2.34 13.30
CA LEU A 27 0.10 1.43 14.27
C LEU A 27 1.61 1.25 14.04
N LEU A 28 2.07 1.19 12.79
CA LEU A 28 3.50 1.21 12.47
C LEU A 28 4.18 2.48 13.00
N GLY A 29 3.49 3.63 12.91
CA GLY A 29 3.97 4.89 13.48
C GLY A 29 4.25 4.83 14.98
N ASN A 30 3.50 4.01 15.74
CA ASN A 30 3.74 3.83 17.18
C ASN A 30 5.09 3.15 17.48
N LEU A 31 5.65 2.40 16.53
CA LEU A 31 6.97 1.76 16.67
C LEU A 31 8.11 2.78 16.68
N ALA A 32 7.87 4.02 16.22
CA ALA A 32 8.88 5.09 16.26
C ALA A 32 9.27 5.49 17.69
N ASN A 33 8.52 5.06 18.71
CA ASN A 33 8.86 5.32 20.10
C ASN A 33 10.10 4.53 20.56
N LYS A 34 11.27 5.18 20.46
CA LYS A 34 12.58 4.63 20.85
C LYS A 34 12.71 4.27 22.35
N LYS A 35 11.74 4.65 23.20
CA LYS A 35 11.72 4.19 24.60
C LYS A 35 11.31 2.73 24.73
N ASN A 36 10.49 2.26 23.80
CA ASN A 36 9.91 0.91 23.80
C ASN A 36 10.57 -0.01 22.78
N TYR A 37 11.22 0.56 21.76
CA TYR A 37 11.76 -0.16 20.61
C TYR A 37 13.16 0.35 20.26
N GLU A 38 13.98 -0.55 19.73
CA GLU A 38 15.26 -0.23 19.11
C GLU A 38 15.16 -0.59 17.62
N PHE A 39 15.63 0.32 16.78
CA PHE A 39 15.67 0.17 15.33
C PHE A 39 16.71 1.13 14.76
N ASP A 40 17.31 0.75 13.65
CA ASP A 40 18.21 1.60 12.89
C ASP A 40 17.55 2.15 11.61
N ALA A 41 18.35 2.84 10.80
CA ALA A 41 17.86 3.39 9.54
C ALA A 41 17.53 2.30 8.50
N ALA A 42 18.27 1.18 8.52
CA ALA A 42 18.07 0.08 7.58
C ALA A 42 16.78 -0.69 7.90
N ASP A 43 16.44 -0.86 9.18
CA ASP A 43 15.15 -1.45 9.61
C ASP A 43 13.96 -0.63 9.09
N VAL A 44 14.04 0.70 9.23
CA VAL A 44 13.01 1.63 8.77
C VAL A 44 12.92 1.62 7.24
N GLU A 45 14.05 1.66 6.55
CA GLU A 45 14.10 1.61 5.08
C GLU A 45 13.53 0.29 4.55
N ALA A 46 13.90 -0.85 5.13
CA ALA A 46 13.40 -2.15 4.72
C ALA A 46 11.88 -2.29 4.94
N LEU A 47 11.35 -1.75 6.04
CA LEU A 47 9.91 -1.75 6.31
C LEU A 47 9.14 -0.89 5.30
N PHE A 48 9.57 0.35 5.08
CA PHE A 48 8.81 1.30 4.25
C PHE A 48 9.00 1.05 2.75
N SER A 49 10.17 0.61 2.29
CA SER A 49 10.40 0.30 0.87
C SER A 49 9.46 -0.79 0.37
N ALA A 50 9.28 -1.88 1.14
CA ALA A 50 8.34 -2.94 0.79
C ALA A 50 6.88 -2.45 0.71
N ILE A 51 6.47 -1.55 1.61
CA ILE A 51 5.12 -0.96 1.62
C ILE A 51 4.93 -0.04 0.41
N GLU A 52 5.90 0.82 0.13
CA GLU A 52 5.87 1.75 -0.99
C GLU A 52 5.84 1.02 -2.34
N ASP A 53 6.60 -0.06 -2.49
CA ASP A 53 6.61 -0.89 -3.69
C ASP A 53 5.24 -1.54 -3.95
N GLU A 54 4.62 -2.14 -2.93
CA GLU A 54 3.28 -2.72 -3.07
C GLU A 54 2.22 -1.64 -3.36
N LEU A 55 2.33 -0.46 -2.74
CA LEU A 55 1.45 0.68 -3.03
C LEU A 55 1.59 1.14 -4.48
N ARG A 56 2.83 1.26 -4.97
CA ARG A 56 3.13 1.64 -6.35
C ARG A 56 2.56 0.61 -7.33
N GLU A 57 2.77 -0.68 -7.07
CA GLU A 57 2.25 -1.75 -7.91
C GLU A 57 0.72 -1.80 -7.90
N THR A 58 0.10 -1.68 -6.74
CA THR A 58 -1.36 -1.68 -6.66
C THR A 58 -1.94 -0.46 -7.36
N LYS A 59 -1.31 0.71 -7.25
CA LYS A 59 -1.73 1.92 -7.97
C LYS A 59 -1.59 1.76 -9.49
N SER A 60 -0.55 1.08 -9.98
CA SER A 60 -0.37 0.84 -11.42
C SER A 60 -1.48 0.00 -12.05
N LYS A 61 -2.26 -0.75 -11.26
CA LYS A 61 -3.43 -1.49 -11.77
C LYS A 61 -4.61 -0.57 -12.10
N PHE A 62 -4.61 0.66 -11.58
CA PHE A 62 -5.64 1.67 -11.87
C PHE A 62 -5.22 2.67 -12.95
N ASP A 63 -3.93 2.71 -13.28
CA ASP A 63 -3.36 3.69 -14.18
C ASP A 63 -2.49 2.99 -15.24
N PRO A 64 -2.96 2.90 -16.49
CA PRO A 64 -2.22 2.23 -17.57
C PRO A 64 -0.90 2.95 -17.95
N GLU A 65 -0.71 4.22 -17.55
CA GLU A 65 0.53 4.96 -17.82
C GLU A 65 1.61 4.70 -16.77
N ILE A 66 1.25 4.20 -15.58
CA ILE A 66 2.21 3.77 -14.58
C ILE A 66 2.76 2.39 -14.98
N LYS A 67 3.94 2.37 -15.59
CA LYS A 67 4.63 1.10 -15.92
C LYS A 67 4.88 0.30 -14.65
N SER A 68 4.34 -0.92 -14.61
CA SER A 68 4.65 -1.90 -13.55
C SER A 68 6.13 -2.25 -13.62
N ALA A 69 6.84 -2.14 -12.49
CA ALA A 69 8.27 -2.45 -12.39
C ALA A 69 8.59 -3.95 -12.56
N ARG A 70 7.58 -4.82 -12.68
CA ARG A 70 7.76 -6.28 -12.84
C ARG A 70 8.16 -6.74 -14.25
N ARG A 71 8.32 -5.85 -15.23
CA ARG A 71 8.90 -6.23 -16.51
C ARG A 71 10.42 -6.24 -16.41
N VAL A 72 10.99 -7.42 -16.23
CA VAL A 72 12.38 -7.67 -16.64
C VAL A 72 12.38 -7.64 -18.17
N GLU A 73 12.85 -6.54 -18.74
CA GLU A 73 13.20 -6.47 -20.16
C GLU A 73 14.61 -7.07 -20.29
N PHE A 74 14.71 -8.26 -20.89
CA PHE A 74 15.99 -8.73 -21.41
C PHE A 74 16.18 -8.01 -22.75
N ASP A 75 17.23 -7.20 -22.87
CA ASP A 75 17.67 -6.61 -24.15
C ASP A 75 17.72 -7.70 -25.24
N GLY A 76 17.17 -7.38 -26.41
CA GLY A 76 17.17 -8.22 -27.61
C GLY A 76 18.42 -8.02 -28.44
#